data_AF-A0A8S2V3N7-F1
#
_entry.id   AF-A0A8S2V3N7-F1
#
_cell.length_a   1.000
_cell.length_b   1.000
_cell.length_c   1.000
_cell.angle_alpha   90.00
_cell.angle_beta   90.00
_cell.angle_gamma   90.00
#
_symmetry.space_group_name_H-M   'P 1'
#
loop_
_entity.id
_entity.type
_entity.pdbx_description
1 polymer ?
#
loop_
_entity_poly.entity_id
_entity_poly.type
_entity_poly.pdbx_seq_one_letter_code
_entity_poly.pdbx_strand_id
1 'polypeptide(L)'
;VSASAGNPLFISPDLLLSSNLIEKDDLKTDLKFSDEYIYFKQVHEFKEKLFEKAYKKFMTTSQNNNENEKKLNEFYENEKYWIDDYSIFMTMKEQ
;
A
#
# COMPACT_ATOMS: atom_id res chain seq x y z
N VAL A 1 9.46 3.33 12.55
CA VAL A 1 8.10 3.90 12.65
C VAL A 1 8.27 5.40 12.59
N SER A 2 7.48 6.09 11.78
CA SER A 2 7.46 7.56 11.72
C SER A 2 6.17 8.04 12.37
N ALA A 3 6.20 9.18 13.06
CA ALA A 3 5.00 9.79 13.66
C ALA A 3 4.08 10.41 12.60
N SER A 4 4.62 10.77 11.43
CA SER A 4 3.88 11.36 10.31
C SER A 4 3.31 10.29 9.36
N ALA A 5 3.99 9.16 9.22
CA ALA A 5 3.54 8.07 8.36
C ALA A 5 2.48 7.22 9.08
N GLY A 6 1.30 7.10 8.49
CA GLY A 6 0.27 6.15 8.94
C GLY A 6 0.75 4.71 8.83
N ASN A 7 0.12 3.79 9.58
CA ASN A 7 0.43 2.37 9.50
C ASN A 7 -0.23 1.73 8.26
N PRO A 8 0.53 1.22 7.27
CA PRO A 8 -0.02 0.64 6.05
C PRO A 8 -0.97 -0.55 6.29
N LEU A 9 -0.81 -1.26 7.42
CA LEU A 9 -1.68 -2.38 7.76
C LEU A 9 -3.14 -1.97 8.00
N PHE A 10 -3.45 -0.68 8.15
CA PHE A 10 -4.84 -0.20 8.24
C PHE A 10 -5.51 0.06 6.89
N ILE A 11 -4.78 -0.03 5.78
CA ILE A 11 -5.39 0.10 4.45
C ILE A 11 -6.33 -1.08 4.22
N SER A 12 -7.57 -0.79 3.82
CA SER A 12 -8.62 -1.77 3.55
C SER A 12 -8.40 -2.43 2.18
N PRO A 13 -8.28 -3.77 2.12
CA PRO A 13 -8.26 -4.50 0.85
C PRO A 13 -9.52 -4.25 0.00
N ASP A 14 -10.69 -4.11 0.62
CA ASP A 14 -11.96 -3.88 -0.09
C ASP A 14 -11.96 -2.55 -0.85
N LEU A 15 -11.37 -1.50 -0.28
CA LEU A 15 -11.24 -0.19 -0.94
C LEU A 15 -10.26 -0.24 -2.13
N LEU A 16 -9.22 -1.07 -2.04
CA LEU A 16 -8.30 -1.30 -3.16
C LEU A 16 -9.02 -2.03 -4.31
N LEU A 17 -9.89 -2.99 -3.97
CA LEU A 17 -10.70 -3.72 -4.94
C LEU A 17 -11.72 -2.78 -5.61
N SER A 18 -12.43 -1.96 -4.84
CA SER A 18 -13.40 -0.99 -5.41
C SER A 18 -12.72 0.06 -6.30
N SER A 19 -11.45 0.36 -6.05
CA SER A 19 -10.64 1.28 -6.85
C SER A 19 -10.01 0.62 -8.08
N ASN A 20 -10.33 -0.66 -8.37
CA ASN A 20 -9.73 -1.46 -9.44
C ASN A 20 -8.20 -1.57 -9.39
N LEU A 21 -7.58 -1.36 -8.21
CA LEU A 21 -6.14 -1.49 -8.02
C LEU A 21 -5.71 -2.94 -7.81
N ILE A 22 -6.63 -3.78 -7.37
CA ILE A 22 -6.44 -5.24 -7.22
C ILE A 22 -7.65 -5.96 -7.80
N GLU A 23 -7.54 -7.27 -7.97
CA GLU A 23 -8.62 -8.12 -8.45
C GLU A 23 -9.12 -9.05 -7.33
N LYS A 24 -10.33 -9.59 -7.48
CA LYS A 24 -10.90 -10.51 -6.48
C LYS A 24 -10.00 -11.73 -6.24
N ASP A 25 -9.28 -12.16 -7.27
CA ASP A 25 -8.35 -13.28 -7.17
C ASP A 25 -7.09 -12.94 -6.35
N ASP A 26 -6.73 -11.66 -6.23
CA ASP A 26 -5.60 -11.23 -5.40
C ASP A 26 -5.91 -11.32 -3.90
N LEU A 27 -7.18 -11.33 -3.53
CA LEU A 27 -7.63 -11.52 -2.15
C LEU A 27 -7.61 -12.99 -1.72
N LYS A 28 -7.49 -13.93 -2.67
CA LYS A 28 -7.40 -15.36 -2.36
C LYS A 28 -6.03 -15.63 -1.72
N THR A 29 -6.05 -16.26 -0.56
CA THR A 29 -4.84 -16.67 0.14
C THR A 29 -5.05 -18.01 0.82
N ASP A 30 -3.99 -18.81 0.86
CA ASP A 30 -3.96 -20.07 1.61
C ASP A 30 -3.71 -19.84 3.11
N LEU A 31 -3.41 -18.59 3.50
CA LEU A 31 -3.23 -18.20 4.89
C LEU A 31 -4.54 -18.30 5.66
N LYS A 32 -4.50 -18.96 6.82
CA LYS A 32 -5.64 -19.06 7.74
C LYS A 32 -5.52 -17.97 8.80
N PHE A 33 -6.46 -17.04 8.79
CA PHE A 33 -6.56 -16.02 9.84
C PHE A 33 -7.33 -16.59 11.04
N SER A 34 -6.89 -16.24 12.25
CA SER A 34 -7.60 -16.58 13.49
C SER A 34 -8.60 -15.48 13.82
N ASP A 35 -9.79 -15.86 14.29
CA ASP A 35 -10.82 -14.93 14.74
C ASP A 35 -10.54 -14.36 16.14
N GLU A 36 -9.66 -15.00 16.91
CA GLU A 36 -9.34 -14.61 18.30
C GLU A 36 -8.08 -13.75 18.41
N TYR A 37 -7.09 -13.99 17.55
CA TYR A 37 -5.78 -13.34 17.63
C TYR A 37 -5.25 -12.90 16.28
N ILE A 38 -4.69 -11.70 16.25
CA ILE A 38 -4.05 -11.15 15.05
C ILE A 38 -2.59 -11.59 15.01
N TYR A 39 -2.27 -12.48 14.07
CA TYR A 39 -0.89 -12.82 13.75
C TYR A 39 -0.30 -11.77 12.79
N PHE A 40 0.25 -10.69 13.36
CA PHE A 40 0.76 -9.54 12.61
C PHE A 40 1.70 -9.90 11.46
N LYS A 41 2.59 -10.89 11.64
CA LYS A 41 3.51 -11.35 10.60
C LYS A 41 2.75 -11.86 9.36
N GLN A 42 1.72 -12.69 9.56
CA GLN A 42 0.94 -13.26 8.46
C GLN A 42 0.12 -12.19 7.74
N VAL A 43 -0.47 -11.25 8.50
CA VAL A 43 -1.21 -10.12 7.94
C VAL A 43 -0.27 -9.20 7.13
N HIS A 44 0.93 -8.96 7.63
CA HIS A 44 1.94 -8.17 6.93
C HIS A 44 2.32 -8.81 5.60
N GLU A 45 2.73 -10.08 5.60
CA GLU A 45 3.12 -10.80 4.38
C GLU A 45 1.99 -10.86 3.34
N PHE A 46 0.74 -11.01 3.78
CA PHE A 46 -0.42 -10.98 2.90
C PHE A 46 -0.63 -9.58 2.28
N LYS A 47 -0.66 -8.54 3.12
CA LYS A 47 -0.94 -7.18 2.67
C LYS A 47 0.19 -6.59 1.83
N GLU A 48 1.44 -6.92 2.12
CA GLU A 48 2.60 -6.47 1.36
C GLU A 48 2.53 -6.94 -0.10
N LYS A 49 2.22 -8.23 -0.33
CA LYS A 49 1.98 -8.77 -1.69
C LYS A 49 0.83 -8.05 -2.38
N LEU A 50 -0.23 -7.73 -1.64
CA LEU A 50 -1.39 -7.03 -2.18
C LEU A 50 -1.04 -5.59 -2.57
N PHE A 51 -0.28 -4.88 -1.73
CA PHE A 51 0.16 -3.51 -1.99
C PHE A 51 1.13 -3.43 -3.16
N GLU A 52 2.03 -4.41 -3.31
CA GLU A 52 2.92 -4.46 -4.48
C GLU A 52 2.13 -4.58 -5.79
N LYS A 53 1.10 -5.43 -5.82
CA LYS A 53 0.21 -5.55 -6.98
C LYS A 53 -0.60 -4.26 -7.21
N ALA A 54 -1.16 -3.70 -6.15
CA ALA A 54 -1.91 -2.45 -6.20
C ALA A 54 -1.05 -1.30 -6.76
N TYR A 55 0.20 -1.20 -6.32
CA TYR A 55 1.15 -0.23 -6.80
C TYR A 55 1.48 -0.42 -8.28
N LYS A 56 1.78 -1.65 -8.72
CA LYS A 56 2.03 -1.94 -10.15
C LYS A 56 0.83 -1.56 -11.01
N LYS A 57 -0.38 -1.94 -10.61
CA LYS A 57 -1.62 -1.60 -11.34
C LYS A 57 -1.89 -0.09 -11.33
N PHE A 58 -1.62 0.59 -10.22
CA PHE A 58 -1.70 2.04 -10.14
C PHE A 58 -0.75 2.69 -11.14
N MET A 59 0.53 2.29 -11.17
CA MET A 59 1.52 2.87 -12.10
C MET A 59 1.13 2.69 -13.57
N THR A 60 0.65 1.50 -13.95
CA THR A 60 0.16 1.25 -15.32
C THR A 60 -1.11 2.03 -15.65
N THR A 61 -2.01 2.22 -14.67
CA THR A 61 -3.26 2.96 -14.89
C THR A 61 -3.04 4.47 -14.94
N SER A 62 -2.16 5.00 -14.10
CA SER A 62 -1.81 6.43 -14.05
C SER A 62 -1.14 6.90 -15.33
N GLN A 63 -0.34 6.06 -16.00
CA GLN A 63 0.18 6.34 -17.34
C GLN A 63 -0.92 6.60 -18.38
N ASN A 64 -2.12 6.04 -18.18
CA ASN A 64 -3.27 6.21 -19.05
C ASN A 64 -4.29 7.24 -18.51
N ASN A 65 -4.14 7.70 -17.27
CA ASN A 65 -5.08 8.59 -16.59
C ASN A 65 -4.34 9.66 -15.77
N ASN A 66 -4.20 10.84 -16.39
CA ASN A 66 -3.47 11.99 -15.85
C ASN A 66 -3.99 12.50 -14.49
N GLU A 67 -5.24 12.22 -14.09
CA GLU A 67 -5.80 12.74 -12.84
C GLU A 67 -5.18 12.09 -11.59
N ASN A 68 -4.92 10.78 -11.63
CA ASN A 68 -4.35 10.07 -10.49
C ASN A 68 -2.86 10.41 -10.30
N GLU A 69 -2.13 10.55 -11.41
CA GLU A 69 -0.75 11.03 -11.39
C GLU A 69 -0.67 12.45 -10.82
N LYS A 70 -1.59 13.34 -11.23
CA LYS A 70 -1.65 14.70 -10.68
C LYS A 70 -1.92 14.71 -9.18
N LYS A 71 -2.89 13.94 -8.69
CA LYS A 71 -3.18 13.84 -7.25
C LYS A 71 -1.99 13.28 -6.46
N LEU A 72 -1.27 12.31 -7.02
CA LEU A 72 -0.07 11.76 -6.39
C LEU A 72 1.04 12.83 -6.29
N ASN A 73 1.27 13.57 -7.38
CA ASN A 73 2.28 14.63 -7.39
C ASN A 73 1.91 15.77 -6.43
N GLU A 74 0.63 16.18 -6.38
CA GLU A 74 0.15 17.17 -5.40
C GLU A 74 0.37 16.69 -3.96
N PHE A 75 0.09 15.42 -3.67
CA PHE A 75 0.36 14.84 -2.35
C PHE A 75 1.85 14.86 -2.02
N TYR A 76 2.70 14.44 -2.95
CA TYR A 76 4.15 14.42 -2.76
C TYR A 76 4.71 15.81 -2.48
N GLU A 77 4.28 16.83 -3.23
CA GLU A 77 4.73 18.21 -2.99
C GLU A 77 4.23 18.76 -1.64
N ASN A 78 3.00 18.43 -1.23
CA ASN A 78 2.46 18.87 0.06
C ASN A 78 3.16 18.22 1.26
N GLU A 79 3.57 16.95 1.12
CA GLU A 79 4.15 16.13 2.21
C GLU A 79 5.67 15.97 2.11
N LYS A 80 6.30 16.70 1.19
CA LYS A 80 7.73 16.61 0.87
C LYS A 80 8.66 16.70 2.09
N TYR A 81 8.24 17.47 3.10
CA TYR A 81 9.04 17.75 4.29
C TYR A 81 9.37 16.50 5.13
N TRP A 82 8.64 15.39 4.98
CA TRP A 82 8.91 14.14 5.71
C TRP A 82 8.94 12.90 4.83
N ILE A 83 8.27 12.93 3.67
CA ILE A 83 8.10 11.72 2.84
C ILE A 83 9.43 11.24 2.26
N ASP A 84 10.34 12.16 1.94
CA ASP A 84 11.67 11.85 1.39
C ASP A 84 12.53 11.10 2.41
N ASP A 85 12.70 11.67 3.60
CA ASP A 85 13.46 11.04 4.69
C ASP A 85 12.84 9.70 5.12
N TYR A 86 11.51 9.65 5.15
CA TYR A 86 10.77 8.43 5.46
C TYR A 86 11.02 7.34 4.42
N SER A 87 11.00 7.68 3.12
CA SER A 87 11.21 6.73 2.03
C SER A 87 12.62 6.12 2.07
N ILE A 88 13.64 6.94 2.37
CA ILE A 88 15.02 6.50 2.53
C ILE A 88 15.14 5.55 3.72
N PHE A 89 14.57 5.93 4.87
CA PHE A 89 14.58 5.09 6.07
C PHE A 89 13.92 3.74 5.83
N MET A 90 12.75 3.72 5.16
CA MET A 90 12.04 2.48 4.85
C MET A 90 12.84 1.59 3.90
N THR A 91 13.45 2.17 2.86
CA THR A 91 14.32 1.42 1.92
C THR A 91 15.50 0.76 2.63
N MET A 92 16.12 1.46 3.59
CA MET A 92 17.21 0.90 4.39
C MET A 92 16.74 -0.16 5.38
N LYS A 93 15.53 -0.02 5.92
CA LYS A 93 14.96 -0.96 6.89
C LYS A 93 14.54 -2.29 6.23
N GLU A 94 14.20 -2.27 4.95
CA GLU A 94 13.81 -3.45 4.18
C GLU A 94 15.01 -4.32 3.74
N GLN A 95 16.25 -3.81 3.89
CA GLN A 95 17.49 -4.60 3.76
C GLN A 95 17.83 -5.35 5.05
#